data_AF-A0A7X9KL08-F1
#
_entry.id   AF-A0A7X9KL08-F1
#
_cell.length_a   1.000
_cell.length_b   1.000
_cell.length_c   1.000
_cell.angle_alpha   90.00
_cell.angle_beta   90.00
_cell.angle_gamma   90.00
#
_symmetry.space_group_name_H-M   'P 1'
#
loop_
_entity.id
_entity.type
_entity.pdbx_description
1 polymer ?
#
loop_
_entity_poly.entity_id
_entity_poly.type
_entity_poly.pdbx_seq_one_letter_code
_entity_poly.pdbx_strand_id
1 'polypeptide(L)'
;MGRNKLKMLLITGDGLALAVGYLAVVLGVGFPAGYGLLRSAGVVGSAVVIGLASMRSQGLFLARVSAVRIVELTRSTRAMAMLVAGMIVVDRVARFGFRIRYIVLGAVISWLLIVLSRSIFRSWVAVRRSKGHHQRRVLVVGSDAEAARLIEVFSTHPDLGMAVVGIVGDRDEAIRHELDALWLGHSDDTESLVKAHDASGVVVSPLALSSMRLNLLIRNLQNDDVHVHLATGVSGIDARRLRSLPLSHEPMLYVEAPSLSKVQIVAKRVFDLVVSILLLVLASPLFAVVAVAVKLQDRG
;
A
#
# COMPACT_ATOMS: atom_id res chain seq x y z
N MET A 1 12.14 0.77 -15.21
CA MET A 1 12.63 1.78 -14.24
C MET A 1 12.96 1.06 -12.94
N GLY A 2 14.15 1.23 -12.36
CA GLY A 2 14.56 0.48 -11.16
C GLY A 2 13.72 0.82 -9.91
N ARG A 3 13.61 -0.13 -8.96
CA ARG A 3 12.89 0.01 -7.67
C ARG A 3 13.22 1.33 -6.94
N ASN A 4 14.47 1.76 -7.01
CA ASN A 4 14.95 3.00 -6.39
C ASN A 4 14.35 4.27 -7.01
N LYS A 5 14.11 4.28 -8.34
CA LYS A 5 13.52 5.43 -9.03
C LYS A 5 12.03 5.60 -8.68
N LEU A 6 11.28 4.50 -8.58
CA LEU A 6 9.87 4.55 -8.13
C LEU A 6 9.76 5.05 -6.69
N LYS A 7 10.64 4.57 -5.80
CA LYS A 7 10.70 5.03 -4.41
C LYS A 7 11.04 6.52 -4.32
N MET A 8 12.02 6.97 -5.11
CA MET A 8 12.41 8.38 -5.16
C MET A 8 11.26 9.25 -5.63
N LEU A 9 10.54 8.84 -6.68
CA LEU A 9 9.39 9.56 -7.22
C LEU A 9 8.26 9.70 -6.20
N LEU A 10 8.02 8.67 -5.40
CA LEU A 10 7.04 8.70 -4.30
C LEU A 10 7.46 9.69 -3.20
N ILE A 11 8.73 9.65 -2.77
CA ILE A 11 9.26 10.57 -1.74
C ILE A 11 9.19 12.03 -2.22
N THR A 12 9.58 12.29 -3.46
CA THR A 12 9.50 13.64 -4.04
C THR A 12 8.06 14.11 -4.18
N GLY A 13 7.14 13.22 -4.55
CA GLY A 13 5.70 13.52 -4.62
C GLY A 13 5.12 13.88 -3.25
N ASP A 14 5.41 13.09 -2.22
CA ASP A 14 4.97 13.36 -0.85
C ASP A 14 5.55 14.68 -0.31
N GLY A 15 6.84 14.96 -0.57
CA GLY A 15 7.48 16.22 -0.20
C GLY A 15 6.87 17.45 -0.89
N LEU A 16 6.55 17.32 -2.18
CA LEU A 16 5.89 18.38 -2.94
C LEU A 16 4.47 18.63 -2.43
N ALA A 17 3.71 17.58 -2.10
CA ALA A 17 2.37 17.71 -1.52
C ALA A 17 2.39 18.45 -0.17
N LEU A 18 3.38 18.17 0.69
CA LEU A 18 3.60 18.90 1.94
C LEU A 18 3.94 20.38 1.69
N ALA A 19 4.85 20.65 0.75
CA ALA A 19 5.26 22.00 0.40
C ALA A 19 4.08 22.82 -0.13
N VAL A 20 3.32 22.27 -1.08
CA VAL A 20 2.14 22.91 -1.67
C VAL A 20 1.05 23.14 -0.63
N GLY A 21 0.79 22.16 0.24
CA GLY A 21 -0.23 22.28 1.29
C GLY A 21 0.06 23.41 2.27
N TYR A 22 1.30 23.52 2.76
CA TYR A 22 1.69 24.61 3.67
C TYR A 22 1.85 25.95 2.95
N LEU A 23 2.38 25.97 1.72
CA LEU A 23 2.50 27.18 0.92
C LEU A 23 1.13 27.80 0.63
N ALA A 24 0.13 26.99 0.28
CA ALA A 24 -1.24 27.44 0.06
C ALA A 24 -1.81 28.15 1.29
N VAL A 25 -1.57 27.62 2.49
CA VAL A 25 -2.02 28.26 3.74
C VAL A 25 -1.25 29.54 4.03
N VAL A 26 0.08 29.52 3.92
CA VAL A 26 0.96 30.67 4.15
C VAL A 26 0.57 31.85 3.24
N LEU A 27 0.33 31.59 1.96
CA LEU A 27 -0.12 32.61 1.01
C LEU A 27 -1.57 33.04 1.27
N GLY A 28 -2.47 32.08 1.49
CA GLY A 28 -3.89 32.35 1.71
C GLY A 28 -4.21 33.18 2.96
N VAL A 29 -3.34 33.13 3.98
CA VAL A 29 -3.47 33.95 5.19
C VAL A 29 -2.65 35.24 5.15
N GLY A 30 -1.98 35.54 4.03
CA GLY A 30 -1.15 36.73 3.89
C GLY A 30 0.05 36.76 4.86
N PHE A 31 0.53 35.60 5.32
CA PHE A 31 1.62 35.52 6.29
C PHE A 31 2.92 36.21 5.84
N PRO A 32 3.32 36.16 4.55
CA PRO A 32 4.51 36.88 4.09
C PRO A 32 4.45 38.40 4.27
N ALA A 33 3.24 38.99 4.18
CA ALA A 33 3.07 40.44 4.33
C ALA A 33 3.31 40.91 5.77
N GLY A 34 3.03 40.07 6.77
CA GLY A 34 3.23 40.39 8.19
C GLY A 34 4.58 39.96 8.76
N TYR A 35 5.16 38.86 8.25
CA TYR A 35 6.33 38.21 8.87
C TYR A 35 7.52 38.02 7.92
N GLY A 36 7.37 38.38 6.64
CA GLY A 36 8.42 38.29 5.62
C GLY A 36 8.56 36.92 4.96
N LEU A 37 9.25 36.91 3.81
CA LEU A 37 9.46 35.71 2.99
C LEU A 37 10.35 34.66 3.68
N LEU A 38 11.37 35.08 4.43
CA LEU A 38 12.30 34.15 5.09
C LEU A 38 11.59 33.30 6.16
N ARG A 39 10.73 33.90 6.98
CA ARG A 39 9.93 33.16 7.97
C ARG A 39 8.91 32.26 7.30
N SER A 40 8.30 32.73 6.21
CA SER A 40 7.37 31.95 5.40
C SER A 40 8.04 30.69 4.83
N ALA A 41 9.24 30.83 4.27
CA ALA A 41 10.05 29.72 3.80
C ALA A 41 10.46 28.78 4.95
N GLY A 42 10.76 29.33 6.13
CA GLY A 42 11.05 28.55 7.34
C GLY A 42 9.89 27.66 7.78
N VAL A 43 8.65 28.16 7.75
CA VAL A 43 7.44 27.37 8.08
C VAL A 43 7.26 26.23 7.07
N VAL A 44 7.33 26.52 5.77
CA VAL A 44 7.15 25.49 4.71
C VAL A 44 8.28 24.46 4.77
N GLY A 45 9.53 24.89 4.90
CA GLY A 45 10.70 24.01 5.00
C GLY A 45 10.62 23.10 6.22
N SER A 46 10.25 23.64 7.39
CA SER A 46 10.05 22.86 8.62
C SER A 46 8.94 21.82 8.43
N ALA A 47 7.82 22.19 7.81
CA ALA A 47 6.72 21.29 7.56
C ALA A 47 7.10 20.12 6.62
N VAL A 48 7.88 20.40 5.57
CA VAL A 48 8.37 19.36 4.65
C VAL A 48 9.32 18.40 5.37
N VAL A 49 10.30 18.92 6.13
CA VAL A 49 11.27 18.09 6.84
C VAL A 49 10.60 17.22 7.90
N ILE A 50 9.77 17.82 8.77
CA ILE A 50 9.04 17.10 9.82
C ILE A 50 8.05 16.11 9.20
N GLY A 51 7.37 16.51 8.12
CA GLY A 51 6.39 15.67 7.44
C GLY A 51 7.03 14.43 6.83
N LEU A 52 8.14 14.59 6.09
CA LEU A 52 8.90 13.47 5.52
C LEU A 52 9.50 12.57 6.62
N ALA A 53 10.00 13.16 7.72
CA ALA A 53 10.48 12.39 8.86
C ALA A 53 9.36 11.56 9.52
N SER A 54 8.18 12.17 9.69
CA SER A 54 6.99 11.51 10.24
C SER A 54 6.48 10.39 9.32
N MET A 55 6.50 10.59 8.00
CA MET A 55 6.12 9.54 7.05
C MET A 55 7.14 8.39 7.02
N ARG A 56 8.43 8.73 7.14
CA ARG A 56 9.51 7.74 7.23
C ARG A 56 9.38 6.89 8.49
N SER A 57 9.08 7.49 9.65
CA SER A 57 8.94 6.76 10.92
C SER A 57 7.75 5.79 10.91
N GLN A 58 6.68 6.12 10.18
CA GLN A 58 5.53 5.23 9.96
C GLN A 58 5.77 4.16 8.88
N GLY A 59 6.94 4.15 8.22
CA GLY A 59 7.29 3.17 7.19
C GLY A 59 6.45 3.29 5.90
N LEU A 60 5.90 4.48 5.60
CA LEU A 60 5.06 4.73 4.42
C LEU A 60 5.79 4.61 3.07
N PHE A 61 7.12 4.46 3.10
CA PHE A 61 7.97 4.23 1.93
C PHE A 61 8.35 2.76 1.72
N LEU A 62 7.76 1.84 2.52
CA LEU A 62 7.90 0.40 2.33
C LEU A 62 6.77 -0.10 1.41
N ALA A 63 7.13 -0.78 0.33
CA ALA A 63 6.20 -1.27 -0.69
C ALA A 63 5.06 -2.14 -0.11
N ARG A 64 5.35 -2.95 0.92
CA ARG A 64 4.35 -3.79 1.62
C ARG A 64 3.24 -2.97 2.27
N VAL A 65 3.57 -1.79 2.79
CA VAL A 65 2.63 -0.90 3.48
C VAL A 65 1.75 -0.18 2.46
N SER A 66 2.32 0.22 1.33
CA SER A 66 1.58 0.86 0.24
C SER A 66 0.65 -0.09 -0.50
N ALA A 67 0.86 -1.41 -0.43
CA ALA A 67 -0.02 -2.38 -1.08
C ALA A 67 -1.46 -2.35 -0.54
N VAL A 68 -1.65 -2.00 0.74
CA VAL A 68 -2.95 -2.08 1.41
C VAL A 68 -3.47 -0.68 1.74
N ARG A 69 -4.48 -0.21 0.98
CA ARG A 69 -5.01 1.17 1.05
C ARG A 69 -5.42 1.61 2.46
N ILE A 70 -6.08 0.75 3.22
CA ILE A 70 -6.53 1.08 4.58
C ILE A 70 -5.33 1.30 5.53
N VAL A 71 -4.28 0.49 5.41
CA VAL A 71 -3.07 0.59 6.25
C VAL A 71 -2.31 1.87 5.92
N GLU A 72 -2.21 2.18 4.63
CA GLU A 72 -1.61 3.41 4.15
C GLU A 72 -2.35 4.65 4.68
N LEU A 73 -3.67 4.66 4.59
CA LEU A 73 -4.48 5.79 5.07
C LEU A 73 -4.31 6.01 6.58
N THR A 74 -4.40 4.94 7.39
CA THR A 74 -4.21 5.04 8.84
C THR A 74 -2.81 5.55 9.20
N ARG A 75 -1.76 5.06 8.52
CA ARG A 75 -0.38 5.50 8.77
C ARG A 75 -0.15 6.94 8.31
N SER A 76 -0.70 7.35 7.18
CA SER A 76 -0.65 8.74 6.72
C SER A 76 -1.34 9.67 7.71
N THR A 77 -2.50 9.29 8.26
CA THR A 77 -3.18 10.09 9.30
C THR A 77 -2.33 10.22 10.57
N ARG A 78 -1.69 9.13 11.04
CA ARG A 78 -0.76 9.20 12.18
C ARG A 78 0.46 10.09 11.89
N ALA A 79 1.02 10.01 10.68
CA ALA A 79 2.12 10.87 10.26
C ALA A 79 1.71 12.36 10.25
N MET A 80 0.48 12.68 9.84
CA MET A 80 -0.02 14.06 9.90
C MET A 80 -0.23 14.55 11.33
N ALA A 81 -0.68 13.70 12.25
CA ALA A 81 -0.76 14.06 13.66
C ALA A 81 0.63 14.36 14.26
N MET A 82 1.64 13.56 13.91
CA MET A 82 3.04 13.81 14.29
C MET A 82 3.59 15.11 13.67
N LEU A 83 3.24 15.39 12.41
CA LEU A 83 3.58 16.65 11.74
C LEU A 83 2.99 17.86 12.48
N VAL A 84 1.70 17.81 12.84
CA VAL A 84 1.04 18.88 13.60
C VAL A 84 1.73 19.09 14.95
N ALA A 85 1.99 18.01 15.69
CA ALA A 85 2.68 18.11 16.97
C ALA A 85 4.10 18.70 16.83
N GLY A 86 4.88 18.23 15.86
CA GLY A 86 6.23 18.75 15.59
C GLY A 86 6.22 20.21 15.15
N MET A 87 5.28 20.61 14.30
CA MET A 87 5.14 22.00 13.87
C MET A 87 4.72 22.93 15.01
N ILE A 88 3.89 22.47 15.95
CA ILE A 88 3.56 23.25 17.15
C ILE A 88 4.83 23.49 17.98
N VAL A 89 5.65 22.46 18.21
CA VAL A 89 6.92 22.62 18.96
C VAL A 89 7.84 23.60 18.24
N VAL A 90 8.03 23.44 16.94
CA VAL A 90 8.91 24.32 16.15
C VAL A 90 8.39 25.76 16.12
N ASP A 91 7.08 25.98 15.95
CA ASP A 91 6.48 27.32 16.02
C ASP A 91 6.74 27.99 17.37
N ARG A 92 6.63 27.25 18.47
CA ARG A 92 6.87 27.79 19.83
C ARG A 92 8.34 28.08 20.10
N VAL A 93 9.25 27.25 19.63
CA VAL A 93 10.69 27.43 19.83
C VAL A 93 11.24 28.52 18.91
N ALA A 94 10.92 28.48 17.62
CA ALA A 94 11.41 29.44 16.63
C ALA A 94 10.61 30.75 16.62
N ARG A 95 9.49 30.81 17.35
CA ARG A 95 8.59 31.97 17.47
C ARG A 95 8.11 32.48 16.10
N PHE A 96 7.72 31.56 15.22
CA PHE A 96 7.18 31.93 13.91
C PHE A 96 5.89 32.76 14.03
N GLY A 97 5.07 32.50 15.05
CA GLY A 97 3.79 33.20 15.26
C GLY A 97 2.67 32.63 14.40
N PHE A 98 2.83 31.39 13.93
CA PHE A 98 1.88 30.71 13.07
C PHE A 98 0.77 30.11 13.94
N ARG A 99 -0.47 30.59 13.78
CA ARG A 99 -1.60 30.13 14.61
C ARG A 99 -1.84 28.63 14.40
N ILE A 100 -2.14 27.91 15.49
CA ILE A 100 -2.37 26.45 15.47
C ILE A 100 -3.41 26.04 14.41
N ARG A 101 -4.49 26.82 14.23
CA ARG A 101 -5.51 26.56 13.20
C ARG A 101 -4.93 26.46 11.78
N TYR A 102 -3.88 27.22 11.48
CA TYR A 102 -3.23 27.22 10.17
C TYR A 102 -2.25 26.05 10.01
N ILE A 103 -1.59 25.63 11.10
CA ILE A 103 -0.80 24.38 11.13
C ILE A 103 -1.72 23.19 10.81
N VAL A 104 -2.87 23.11 11.48
CA VAL A 104 -3.85 22.03 11.26
C VAL A 104 -4.40 22.08 9.84
N LEU A 105 -4.78 23.26 9.34
CA LEU A 105 -5.27 23.43 7.97
C LEU A 105 -4.22 22.99 6.93
N GLY A 106 -2.96 23.37 7.11
CA GLY A 106 -1.85 22.97 6.23
C GLY A 106 -1.64 21.47 6.22
N ALA A 107 -1.73 20.82 7.38
CA ALA A 107 -1.66 19.36 7.49
C ALA A 107 -2.85 18.66 6.78
N VAL A 108 -4.08 19.18 6.91
CA VAL A 108 -5.26 18.62 6.23
C VAL A 108 -5.14 18.72 4.71
N ILE A 109 -4.75 19.89 4.19
CA ILE A 109 -4.55 20.08 2.74
C ILE A 109 -3.43 19.16 2.23
N SER A 110 -2.31 19.10 2.95
CA SER A 110 -1.19 18.21 2.60
C SER A 110 -1.62 16.75 2.59
N TRP A 111 -2.43 16.32 3.57
CA TRP A 111 -2.95 14.96 3.64
C TRP A 111 -3.83 14.62 2.43
N LEU A 112 -4.74 15.51 2.04
CA LEU A 112 -5.58 15.33 0.84
C LEU A 112 -4.72 15.22 -0.43
N LEU A 113 -3.71 16.08 -0.58
CA LEU A 113 -2.78 16.04 -1.71
C LEU A 113 -1.94 14.76 -1.73
N ILE A 114 -1.49 14.26 -0.57
CA ILE A 114 -0.78 12.98 -0.46
C ILE A 114 -1.71 11.84 -0.87
N VAL A 115 -2.93 11.76 -0.33
CA VAL A 115 -3.89 10.71 -0.68
C VAL A 115 -4.19 10.71 -2.18
N LEU A 116 -4.37 11.89 -2.77
CA LEU A 116 -4.64 12.03 -4.20
C LEU A 116 -3.41 11.64 -5.04
N SER A 117 -2.24 12.20 -4.76
CA SER A 117 -1.01 11.92 -5.51
C SER A 117 -0.62 10.45 -5.46
N ARG A 118 -0.79 9.79 -4.31
CA ARG A 118 -0.56 8.35 -4.16
C ARG A 118 -1.58 7.49 -4.88
N SER A 119 -2.83 7.93 -4.93
CA SER A 119 -3.87 7.25 -5.73
C SER A 119 -3.54 7.33 -7.22
N ILE A 120 -3.14 8.51 -7.72
CA ILE A 120 -2.70 8.72 -9.10
C ILE A 120 -1.47 7.88 -9.41
N PHE A 121 -0.45 7.90 -8.54
CA PHE A 121 0.78 7.13 -8.72
C PHE A 121 0.50 5.63 -8.80
N ARG A 122 -0.37 5.10 -7.94
CA ARG A 122 -0.77 3.69 -7.96
C ARG A 122 -1.48 3.33 -9.26
N SER A 123 -2.46 4.12 -9.69
CA SER A 123 -3.16 3.88 -10.96
C SER A 123 -2.19 3.93 -12.14
N TRP A 124 -1.26 4.88 -12.15
CA TRP A 124 -0.23 4.98 -13.17
C TRP A 124 0.70 3.75 -13.20
N VAL A 125 1.16 3.28 -12.03
CA VAL A 125 1.97 2.05 -11.94
C VAL A 125 1.17 0.83 -12.39
N ALA A 126 -0.10 0.71 -12.01
CA ALA A 126 -0.97 -0.40 -12.41
C ALA A 126 -1.15 -0.45 -13.94
N VAL A 127 -1.44 0.69 -14.58
CA VAL A 127 -1.54 0.79 -16.05
C VAL A 127 -0.22 0.50 -16.73
N ARG A 128 0.93 0.90 -16.16
CA ARG A 128 2.24 0.56 -16.71
C ARG A 128 2.52 -0.94 -16.60
N ARG A 129 2.10 -1.57 -15.49
CA ARG A 129 2.25 -3.02 -15.26
C ARG A 129 1.38 -3.86 -16.16
N SER A 130 0.13 -3.45 -16.42
CA SER A 130 -0.72 -4.14 -17.40
C SER A 130 -0.17 -4.09 -18.82
N LYS A 131 0.68 -3.10 -19.13
CA LYS A 131 1.42 -3.00 -20.40
C LYS A 131 2.79 -3.72 -20.39
N GLY A 132 3.06 -4.57 -19.40
CA GLY A 132 4.31 -5.33 -19.32
C GLY A 132 5.48 -4.58 -18.66
N HIS A 133 5.33 -3.31 -18.28
CA HIS A 133 6.42 -2.54 -17.69
C HIS A 133 6.45 -2.68 -16.16
N HIS A 134 7.65 -2.76 -15.57
CA HIS A 134 7.81 -2.89 -14.10
C HIS A 134 7.19 -4.16 -13.53
N GLN A 135 7.06 -5.19 -14.36
CA GLN A 135 6.77 -6.54 -13.93
C GLN A 135 8.06 -7.29 -13.64
N ARG A 136 8.00 -8.14 -12.63
CA ARG A 136 9.03 -9.09 -12.27
C ARG A 136 8.73 -10.38 -13.00
N ARG A 137 9.66 -10.83 -13.83
CA ARG A 137 9.58 -12.13 -14.49
C ARG A 137 9.83 -13.21 -13.44
N VAL A 138 8.88 -14.13 -13.29
CA VAL A 138 8.90 -15.17 -12.26
C VAL A 138 8.61 -16.55 -12.80
N LEU A 139 9.27 -17.54 -12.23
CA LEU A 139 8.95 -18.95 -12.40
C LEU A 139 8.11 -19.44 -11.22
N VAL A 140 7.11 -20.28 -11.48
CA VAL A 140 6.32 -20.92 -10.43
C VAL A 140 6.82 -22.36 -10.27
N VAL A 141 7.27 -22.71 -9.06
CA VAL A 141 7.72 -24.07 -8.73
C VAL A 141 6.56 -24.79 -8.07
N GLY A 142 6.10 -25.85 -8.71
CA GLY A 142 4.86 -26.57 -8.43
C GLY A 142 3.98 -26.62 -9.67
N SER A 143 3.29 -27.74 -9.85
CA SER A 143 2.32 -27.97 -10.92
C SER A 143 0.93 -28.35 -10.36
N ASP A 144 0.69 -28.07 -9.08
CA ASP A 144 -0.53 -28.40 -8.36
C ASP A 144 -1.62 -27.31 -8.49
N ALA A 145 -2.80 -27.58 -7.92
CA ALA A 145 -3.91 -26.64 -7.90
C ALA A 145 -3.55 -25.27 -7.28
N GLU A 146 -2.59 -25.21 -6.34
CA GLU A 146 -2.12 -23.95 -5.78
C GLU A 146 -1.26 -23.18 -6.79
N ALA A 147 -0.38 -23.84 -7.53
CA ALA A 147 0.35 -23.22 -8.64
C ALA A 147 -0.61 -22.64 -9.69
N ALA A 148 -1.64 -23.40 -10.09
CA ALA A 148 -2.67 -22.92 -11.01
C ALA A 148 -3.37 -21.65 -10.51
N ARG A 149 -3.80 -21.64 -9.23
CA ARG A 149 -4.38 -20.45 -8.59
C ARG A 149 -3.43 -19.26 -8.58
N LEU A 150 -2.15 -19.45 -8.27
CA LEU A 150 -1.16 -18.37 -8.26
C LEU A 150 -0.98 -17.77 -9.66
N ILE A 151 -0.96 -18.61 -10.70
CA ILE A 151 -0.86 -18.16 -12.09
C ILE A 151 -2.09 -17.35 -12.48
N GLU A 152 -3.29 -17.83 -12.15
CA GLU A 152 -4.55 -17.11 -12.37
C GLU A 152 -4.57 -15.75 -11.64
N VAL A 153 -4.09 -15.71 -10.39
CA VAL A 153 -3.98 -14.45 -9.63
C VAL A 153 -3.03 -13.48 -10.32
N PHE A 154 -1.87 -13.92 -10.79
CA PHE A 154 -0.90 -13.06 -11.45
C PHE A 154 -1.35 -12.61 -12.85
N SER A 155 -2.08 -13.44 -13.59
CA SER A 155 -2.64 -13.09 -14.90
C SER A 155 -3.81 -12.11 -14.77
N THR A 156 -4.69 -12.33 -13.79
CA THR A 156 -5.88 -11.50 -13.54
C THR A 156 -5.53 -10.17 -12.86
N HIS A 157 -4.44 -10.13 -12.09
CA HIS A 157 -3.98 -8.93 -11.38
C HIS A 157 -2.57 -8.50 -11.83
N PRO A 158 -2.40 -7.97 -13.07
CA PRO A 158 -1.11 -7.47 -13.54
C PRO A 158 -0.51 -6.37 -12.64
N ASP A 159 -1.35 -5.66 -11.88
CA ASP A 159 -0.94 -4.64 -10.93
C ASP A 159 -0.09 -5.19 -9.79
N LEU A 160 -0.11 -6.51 -9.52
CA LEU A 160 0.84 -7.18 -8.62
C LEU A 160 2.28 -7.07 -9.12
N GLY A 161 2.47 -6.84 -10.42
CA GLY A 161 3.78 -6.68 -11.03
C GLY A 161 4.55 -7.98 -11.12
N MET A 162 3.87 -9.11 -11.27
CA MET A 162 4.44 -10.44 -11.49
C MET A 162 4.04 -10.90 -12.88
N ALA A 163 5.01 -11.38 -13.67
CA ALA A 163 4.79 -11.95 -14.98
C ALA A 163 5.31 -13.39 -14.96
N VAL A 164 4.41 -14.36 -15.02
CA VAL A 164 4.77 -15.78 -15.03
C VAL A 164 5.40 -16.11 -16.37
N VAL A 165 6.64 -16.60 -16.33
CA VAL A 165 7.38 -17.03 -17.53
C VAL A 165 7.16 -18.50 -17.82
N GLY A 166 6.89 -19.28 -16.77
CA GLY A 166 6.56 -20.70 -16.88
C GLY A 166 6.50 -21.36 -15.51
N ILE A 167 6.19 -22.65 -15.54
CA ILE A 167 6.07 -23.50 -14.37
C ILE A 167 7.12 -24.61 -14.42
N VAL A 168 7.50 -25.05 -13.23
CA VAL A 168 8.48 -26.11 -13.04
C VAL A 168 7.90 -27.12 -12.06
N GLY A 169 7.82 -28.39 -12.45
CA GLY A 169 7.16 -29.42 -11.64
C GLY A 169 6.89 -30.70 -12.40
N ASP A 170 6.03 -31.55 -11.84
CA ASP A 170 5.58 -32.77 -12.50
C ASP A 170 4.72 -32.43 -13.73
N ARG A 171 5.04 -33.07 -14.86
CA ARG A 171 4.38 -32.80 -16.14
C ARG A 171 2.94 -33.31 -16.19
N ASP A 172 2.67 -34.46 -15.58
CA ASP A 172 1.33 -35.05 -15.58
C ASP A 172 0.38 -34.21 -14.71
N GLU A 173 0.86 -33.71 -13.57
CA GLU A 173 0.12 -32.72 -12.76
C GLU A 173 -0.12 -31.41 -13.52
N ALA A 174 0.89 -30.92 -14.26
CA ALA A 174 0.72 -29.72 -15.07
C ALA A 174 -0.38 -29.89 -16.12
N ILE A 175 -0.44 -31.05 -16.79
CA ILE A 175 -1.52 -31.36 -17.74
C ILE A 175 -2.87 -31.46 -17.02
N ARG A 176 -2.93 -32.14 -15.86
CA ARG A 176 -4.16 -32.26 -15.05
C ARG A 176 -4.76 -30.91 -14.66
N HIS A 177 -3.91 -29.91 -14.44
CA HIS A 177 -4.31 -28.57 -14.01
C HIS A 177 -4.31 -27.54 -15.15
N GLU A 178 -4.27 -27.97 -16.42
CA GLU A 178 -4.31 -27.10 -17.60
C GLU A 178 -3.14 -26.08 -17.67
N LEU A 179 -1.97 -26.48 -17.18
CA LEU A 179 -0.74 -25.69 -17.16
C LEU A 179 0.33 -26.19 -18.14
N ASP A 180 -0.02 -27.12 -19.04
CA ASP A 180 0.88 -27.77 -19.99
C ASP A 180 1.62 -26.76 -20.89
N ALA A 181 0.93 -25.71 -21.35
CA ALA A 181 1.48 -24.65 -22.18
C ALA A 181 2.58 -23.81 -21.49
N LEU A 182 2.60 -23.79 -20.16
CA LEU A 182 3.58 -23.05 -19.36
C LEU A 182 4.68 -23.94 -18.79
N TRP A 183 4.61 -25.27 -18.99
CA TRP A 183 5.57 -26.20 -18.40
C TRP A 183 6.94 -26.10 -19.06
N LEU A 184 7.98 -25.88 -18.25
CA LEU A 184 9.36 -25.69 -18.72
C LEU A 184 10.30 -26.84 -18.34
N GLY A 185 9.94 -27.64 -17.33
CA GLY A 185 10.79 -28.74 -16.87
C GLY A 185 10.48 -29.22 -15.46
N HIS A 186 11.34 -30.09 -14.95
CA HIS A 186 11.24 -30.64 -13.60
C HIS A 186 11.82 -29.70 -12.56
N SER A 187 11.37 -29.83 -11.31
CA SER A 187 11.76 -28.93 -10.21
C SER A 187 13.26 -28.91 -9.91
N ASP A 188 13.99 -29.97 -10.27
CA ASP A 188 15.45 -30.05 -10.15
C ASP A 188 16.18 -29.12 -11.14
N ASP A 189 15.54 -28.74 -12.25
CA ASP A 189 16.07 -27.82 -13.27
C ASP A 189 15.74 -26.34 -12.97
N THR A 190 15.17 -26.03 -11.80
CA THR A 190 14.68 -24.67 -11.51
C THR A 190 15.79 -23.61 -11.68
N GLU A 191 17.00 -23.87 -11.18
CA GLU A 191 18.11 -22.91 -11.23
C GLU A 191 18.61 -22.63 -12.66
N SER A 192 18.70 -23.67 -13.49
CA SER A 192 19.11 -23.54 -14.89
C SER A 192 18.01 -22.82 -15.69
N LEU A 193 16.74 -23.14 -15.43
CA LEU A 193 15.58 -22.49 -16.05
C LEU A 193 15.45 -21.02 -15.65
N VAL A 194 15.74 -20.67 -14.39
CA VAL A 194 15.80 -19.27 -13.93
C VAL A 194 16.77 -18.46 -14.79
N LYS A 195 17.95 -19.00 -15.07
CA LYS A 195 18.97 -18.35 -15.90
C LYS A 195 18.58 -18.33 -17.37
N ALA A 196 18.15 -19.47 -17.92
CA ALA A 196 17.77 -19.61 -19.32
C ALA A 196 16.62 -18.65 -19.70
N HIS A 197 15.70 -18.42 -18.78
CA HIS A 197 14.54 -17.57 -19.00
C HIS A 197 14.68 -16.16 -18.42
N ASP A 198 15.84 -15.74 -17.91
CA ASP A 198 16.06 -14.43 -17.28
C ASP A 198 14.94 -14.10 -16.25
N ALA A 199 14.64 -15.08 -15.40
CA ALA A 199 13.66 -14.95 -14.34
C ALA A 199 14.30 -14.28 -13.13
N SER A 200 13.81 -13.09 -12.79
CA SER A 200 14.29 -12.33 -11.64
C SER A 200 13.70 -12.77 -10.29
N GLY A 201 12.86 -13.81 -10.27
CA GLY A 201 12.25 -14.34 -9.06
C GLY A 201 11.59 -15.71 -9.26
N VAL A 202 11.30 -16.38 -8.15
CA VAL A 202 10.67 -17.69 -8.09
C VAL A 202 9.55 -17.67 -7.06
N VAL A 203 8.42 -18.29 -7.36
CA VAL A 203 7.30 -18.49 -6.44
C VAL A 203 7.12 -19.99 -6.22
N VAL A 204 7.30 -20.47 -5.00
CA VAL A 204 7.21 -21.89 -4.67
C VAL A 204 5.85 -22.19 -4.04
N SER A 205 5.12 -23.14 -4.62
CA SER A 205 3.90 -23.71 -4.04
C SER A 205 4.25 -24.57 -2.81
N PRO A 206 3.43 -24.59 -1.73
CA PRO A 206 3.80 -25.22 -0.46
C PRO A 206 4.17 -26.72 -0.57
N LEU A 207 3.54 -27.44 -1.50
CA LEU A 207 3.71 -28.89 -1.66
C LEU A 207 4.68 -29.26 -2.80
N ALA A 208 5.27 -28.27 -3.47
CA ALA A 208 6.07 -28.51 -4.66
C ALA A 208 7.43 -29.19 -4.38
N LEU A 209 7.99 -28.98 -3.18
CA LEU A 209 9.33 -29.43 -2.82
C LEU A 209 9.38 -29.96 -1.39
N SER A 210 10.25 -30.94 -1.15
CA SER A 210 10.63 -31.32 0.22
C SER A 210 11.38 -30.18 0.92
N SER A 211 11.30 -30.10 2.25
CA SER A 211 11.95 -29.03 3.04
C SER A 211 13.46 -28.91 2.75
N MET A 212 14.13 -30.04 2.54
CA MET A 212 15.56 -30.07 2.20
C MET A 212 15.82 -29.45 0.82
N ARG A 213 15.05 -29.84 -0.21
CA ARG A 213 15.17 -29.28 -1.57
C ARG A 213 14.81 -27.79 -1.59
N LEU A 214 13.78 -27.39 -0.86
CA LEU A 214 13.37 -26.00 -0.74
C LEU A 214 14.49 -25.13 -0.16
N ASN A 215 15.11 -25.57 0.94
CA ASN A 215 16.20 -24.83 1.57
C ASN A 215 17.45 -24.73 0.68
N LEU A 216 17.76 -25.79 -0.08
CA LEU A 216 18.84 -25.76 -1.07
C LEU A 216 18.53 -24.75 -2.18
N LEU A 217 17.33 -24.82 -2.75
CA LEU A 217 16.89 -23.90 -3.81
C LEU A 217 16.92 -22.45 -3.33
N ILE A 218 16.43 -22.16 -2.12
CA ILE A 218 16.46 -20.80 -1.55
C ILE A 218 17.90 -20.30 -1.44
N ARG A 219 18.83 -21.12 -0.92
CA ARG A 219 20.23 -20.73 -0.78
C ARG A 219 20.89 -20.45 -2.14
N ASN A 220 20.67 -21.32 -3.11
CA ASN A 220 21.29 -21.20 -4.43
C ASN A 220 20.76 -19.96 -5.17
N LEU A 221 19.44 -19.75 -5.17
CA LEU A 221 18.82 -18.58 -5.80
C LEU A 221 19.17 -17.25 -5.10
N GLN A 222 19.35 -17.25 -3.78
CA GLN A 222 19.80 -16.04 -3.06
C GLN A 222 21.21 -15.61 -3.45
N ASN A 223 22.11 -16.55 -3.76
CA ASN A 223 23.46 -16.23 -4.24
C ASN A 223 23.43 -15.52 -5.61
N ASP A 224 22.39 -15.77 -6.40
CA ASP A 224 22.18 -15.18 -7.73
C ASP A 224 21.29 -13.91 -7.72
N ASP A 225 21.02 -13.32 -6.54
CA ASP A 225 20.10 -12.16 -6.33
C ASP A 225 18.67 -12.41 -6.87
N VAL A 226 18.27 -13.68 -6.96
CA VAL A 226 16.94 -14.11 -7.39
C VAL A 226 16.02 -14.13 -6.17
N HIS A 227 14.88 -13.46 -6.27
CA HIS A 227 13.95 -13.38 -5.15
C HIS A 227 13.06 -14.61 -5.06
N VAL A 228 13.04 -15.25 -3.90
CA VAL A 228 12.18 -16.40 -3.64
C VAL A 228 10.97 -15.98 -2.81
N HIS A 229 9.79 -16.32 -3.31
CA HIS A 229 8.50 -16.14 -2.65
C HIS A 229 7.94 -17.52 -2.29
N LEU A 230 7.55 -17.72 -1.04
CA LEU A 230 6.88 -18.93 -0.59
C LEU A 230 5.39 -18.64 -0.50
N ALA A 231 4.60 -19.36 -1.29
CA ALA A 231 3.15 -19.36 -1.10
C ALA A 231 2.81 -20.09 0.21
N THR A 232 1.75 -19.67 0.88
CA THR A 232 1.33 -20.25 2.16
C THR A 232 0.28 -21.35 1.98
N GLY A 233 -0.35 -21.44 0.81
CA GLY A 233 -1.51 -22.33 0.56
C GLY A 233 -2.78 -21.89 1.28
N VAL A 234 -2.78 -20.72 1.93
CA VAL A 234 -3.91 -20.21 2.71
C VAL A 234 -4.60 -19.09 1.95
N SER A 235 -5.85 -19.32 1.56
CA SER A 235 -6.69 -18.35 0.86
C SER A 235 -7.74 -17.72 1.77
N GLY A 236 -8.25 -16.52 1.42
CA GLY A 236 -9.31 -15.85 2.16
C GLY A 236 -8.91 -15.25 3.53
N ILE A 237 -7.63 -15.31 3.91
CA ILE A 237 -7.12 -14.74 5.17
C ILE A 237 -6.42 -13.40 4.89
N ASP A 238 -6.84 -12.35 5.60
CA ASP A 238 -6.17 -11.05 5.57
C ASP A 238 -4.71 -11.19 6.03
N ALA A 239 -3.76 -10.74 5.21
CA ALA A 239 -2.33 -10.81 5.50
C ALA A 239 -1.95 -10.16 6.85
N ARG A 240 -2.74 -9.20 7.36
CA ARG A 240 -2.53 -8.61 8.70
C ARG A 240 -2.72 -9.59 9.84
N ARG A 241 -3.48 -10.67 9.61
CA ARG A 241 -3.76 -11.73 10.58
C ARG A 241 -2.73 -12.85 10.52
N LEU A 242 -1.86 -12.86 9.52
CA LEU A 242 -0.73 -13.79 9.45
C LEU A 242 0.44 -13.21 10.24
N ARG A 243 0.84 -13.92 11.29
CA ARG A 243 2.03 -13.63 12.09
C ARG A 243 3.05 -14.74 11.90
N SER A 244 4.29 -14.38 11.59
CA SER A 244 5.40 -15.32 11.69
C SER A 244 5.83 -15.38 13.15
N LEU A 245 5.73 -16.55 13.75
CA LEU A 245 6.18 -16.83 15.11
C LEU A 245 7.39 -17.77 15.03
N PRO A 246 8.50 -17.43 15.70
CA PRO A 246 9.58 -18.38 15.90
C PRO A 246 9.14 -19.37 16.98
N LEU A 247 8.81 -20.60 16.59
CA LEU A 247 8.62 -21.70 17.52
C LEU A 247 9.88 -22.56 17.48
N SER A 248 10.75 -22.31 18.47
CA SER A 248 12.13 -22.84 18.49
C SER A 248 12.90 -22.42 17.21
N HIS A 249 13.21 -23.37 16.32
CA HIS A 249 13.96 -23.15 15.08
C HIS A 249 13.08 -23.13 13.83
N GLU A 250 11.76 -23.32 13.96
CA GLU A 250 10.85 -23.40 12.82
C GLU A 250 9.99 -22.13 12.72
N PRO A 251 9.96 -21.45 11.55
CA PRO A 251 9.07 -20.33 11.33
C PRO A 251 7.64 -20.85 11.15
N MET A 252 6.78 -20.61 12.13
CA MET A 252 5.36 -20.95 12.03
C MET A 252 4.52 -19.73 11.64
N LEU A 253 3.51 -19.95 10.81
CA LEU A 253 2.49 -18.96 10.51
C LEU A 253 1.30 -19.15 11.44
N TYR A 254 1.10 -18.20 12.34
CA TYR A 254 -0.07 -18.13 13.19
C TYR A 254 -1.13 -17.23 12.55
N VAL A 255 -2.34 -17.76 12.41
CA VAL A 255 -3.51 -17.01 11.97
C VAL A 255 -4.20 -16.43 13.20
N GLU A 256 -4.07 -15.13 13.39
CA GLU A 256 -4.74 -14.41 14.47
C GLU A 256 -6.26 -14.45 14.26
N ALA A 257 -7.00 -14.86 15.30
CA ALA A 257 -8.45 -14.81 15.29
C ALA A 257 -8.92 -13.35 15.10
N PRO A 258 -10.04 -13.12 14.37
CA PRO A 258 -10.57 -11.77 14.24
C PRO A 258 -11.07 -11.33 15.63
N SER A 259 -10.34 -10.42 16.27
CA SER A 259 -10.78 -9.78 17.50
C SER A 259 -10.88 -8.28 17.26
N LEU A 260 -12.10 -7.77 17.20
CA LEU A 260 -12.34 -6.36 17.46
C LEU A 260 -12.44 -6.22 18.97
N SER A 261 -11.58 -5.40 19.57
CA SER A 261 -11.76 -5.05 20.98
C SER A 261 -13.16 -4.41 21.15
N LYS A 262 -13.80 -4.60 22.30
CA LYS A 262 -15.10 -3.98 22.60
C LYS A 262 -15.06 -2.45 22.34
N VAL A 263 -13.92 -1.82 22.64
CA VAL A 263 -13.68 -0.39 22.38
C VAL A 263 -13.71 -0.06 20.88
N GLN A 264 -13.10 -0.88 20.01
CA GLN A 264 -13.13 -0.66 18.56
C GLN A 264 -14.53 -0.80 17.97
N ILE A 265 -15.32 -1.76 18.47
CA ILE A 265 -16.72 -1.95 18.04
C ILE A 265 -17.55 -0.71 18.42
N VAL A 266 -17.44 -0.27 19.68
CA VAL A 266 -18.13 0.92 20.16
C VAL A 266 -17.68 2.17 19.40
N ALA A 267 -16.37 2.35 19.19
CA ALA A 267 -15.82 3.47 18.45
C ALA A 267 -16.33 3.52 16.99
N LYS A 268 -16.40 2.38 16.29
CA LYS A 268 -16.97 2.30 14.95
C LYS A 268 -18.45 2.68 14.95
N ARG A 269 -19.21 2.25 15.97
CA ARG A 269 -20.63 2.58 16.09
C ARG A 269 -20.87 4.06 16.34
N VAL A 270 -20.07 4.69 17.18
CA VAL A 270 -20.11 6.14 17.41
C VAL A 270 -19.73 6.89 16.13
N PHE A 271 -18.67 6.46 15.44
CA PHE A 271 -18.27 7.04 14.15
C PHE A 271 -19.40 6.95 13.11
N ASP A 272 -19.99 5.78 12.94
CA ASP A 272 -21.09 5.56 11.99
C ASP A 272 -22.30 6.41 12.33
N LEU A 273 -22.62 6.55 13.63
CA LEU A 273 -23.72 7.40 14.08
C LEU A 273 -23.44 8.88 13.73
N VAL A 274 -22.26 9.40 14.06
CA VAL A 274 -21.89 10.79 13.79
C VAL A 274 -21.88 11.07 12.29
N VAL A 275 -21.26 10.21 11.48
CA VAL A 275 -21.22 10.37 10.02
C VAL A 275 -22.61 10.26 9.41
N SER A 276 -23.43 9.32 9.86
CA SER A 276 -24.80 9.17 9.35
C SER A 276 -25.67 10.38 9.67
N ILE A 277 -25.58 10.92 10.89
CA ILE A 277 -26.28 12.16 11.27
C ILE A 277 -25.81 13.33 10.40
N LEU A 278 -24.50 13.49 10.22
CA LEU A 278 -23.94 14.58 9.41
C LEU A 278 -24.44 14.50 7.96
N LEU A 279 -24.40 13.30 7.36
CA LEU A 279 -24.89 13.05 6.01
C LEU A 279 -26.41 13.28 5.90
N LEU A 280 -27.20 12.87 6.88
CA LEU A 280 -28.64 13.12 6.92
C LEU A 280 -28.96 14.61 6.99
N VAL A 281 -28.25 15.37 7.82
CA VAL A 281 -28.44 16.83 7.92
C VAL A 281 -28.10 17.50 6.59
N LEU A 282 -26.99 17.12 5.96
CA LEU A 282 -26.58 17.64 4.65
C LEU A 282 -27.54 17.23 3.52
N ALA A 283 -28.13 16.04 3.59
CA ALA A 283 -29.09 15.53 2.61
C ALA A 283 -30.53 16.03 2.86
N SER A 284 -30.83 16.56 4.05
CA SER A 284 -32.18 17.00 4.43
C SER A 284 -32.81 18.03 3.49
N PRO A 285 -32.06 19.01 2.90
CA PRO A 285 -32.65 19.94 1.94
C PRO A 285 -33.11 19.24 0.66
N LEU A 286 -32.33 18.26 0.18
CA LEU A 286 -32.70 17.45 -0.98
C LEU A 286 -33.94 16.61 -0.68
N PHE A 287 -34.00 15.96 0.48
CA PHE A 287 -35.19 15.21 0.89
C PHE A 287 -36.42 16.10 1.05
N ALA A 288 -36.27 17.34 1.53
CA ALA A 288 -37.37 18.29 1.59
C ALA A 288 -37.89 18.66 0.20
N VAL A 289 -37.00 18.89 -0.78
CA VAL A 289 -37.39 19.15 -2.18
C VAL A 289 -38.15 17.95 -2.77
N VAL A 290 -37.63 16.74 -2.59
CA VAL A 290 -38.30 15.51 -3.06
C VAL A 290 -39.66 15.34 -2.38
N ALA A 291 -39.75 15.55 -1.07
CA ALA A 291 -41.00 15.43 -0.33
C ALA A 291 -42.07 16.44 -0.82
N VAL A 292 -41.66 17.68 -1.12
CA VAL A 292 -42.55 18.70 -1.70
C VAL A 292 -42.99 18.29 -3.10
N ALA A 293 -42.07 17.81 -3.95
CA ALA A 293 -42.38 17.38 -5.31
C ALA A 293 -43.39 16.21 -5.33
N VAL A 294 -43.18 15.19 -4.49
CA VAL A 294 -44.11 14.05 -4.35
C VAL A 294 -45.48 14.55 -3.86
N LYS A 295 -45.52 15.41 -2.84
CA LYS A 295 -46.78 15.96 -2.32
C LYS A 295 -47.55 16.77 -3.36
N LEU A 296 -46.86 17.46 -4.26
CA LEU A 296 -47.47 18.20 -5.36
C LEU A 296 -47.98 17.29 -6.49
N GLN A 297 -47.33 16.14 -6.72
CA GLN A 297 -47.75 15.16 -7.73
C GLN A 297 -48.89 14.25 -7.25
N ASP A 298 -48.85 13.76 -6.02
CA ASP A 298 -49.87 12.85 -5.47
C ASP A 298 -51.04 13.59 -4.78
N ARG A 299 -50.90 14.88 -4.47
CA ARG A 299 -51.84 15.68 -3.63
C ARG A 299 -52.09 15.14 -2.21
N GLY A 300 -51.49 14.00 -1.84
CA GLY A 300 -51.63 13.34 -0.54
C GLY A 300 -51.86 11.86 -0.72
#